data_AF-A0AAF0T7N4-F1
#
_entry.id   AF-A0AAF0T7N4-F1
#
_cell.length_a   1.000
_cell.length_b   1.000
_cell.length_c   1.000
_cell.angle_alpha   90.00
_cell.angle_beta   90.00
_cell.angle_gamma   90.00
#
_symmetry.space_group_name_H-M   'P 1'
#
loop_
_entity.id
_entity.type
_entity.pdbx_description
1 polymer ?
#
loop_
_entity_poly.entity_id
_entity_poly.type
_entity_poly.pdbx_seq_one_letter_code
_entity_poly.pdbx_strand_id
1 'polypeptide(L)'
;MIWGSTLASSIVNSSLGLNTFLVSPPMVKKISEIAFLTGQPLGYYDSWSLFSLSHHYIVWLATLKAYPLRSISFVDYALLGDDIIITDKKVANQYSRLLDRLSVTISFANGRI
;
A
#
# COMPACT_ATOMS: atom_id res chain seq x y z
N MET A 1 -1.38 2.73 -18.73
CA MET A 1 -1.17 2.92 -17.28
C MET A 1 -2.35 3.74 -16.78
N ILE A 2 -3.08 3.28 -15.76
CA ILE A 2 -4.40 3.81 -15.37
C ILE A 2 -4.35 5.26 -14.85
N TRP A 3 -3.16 5.75 -14.49
CA TRP A 3 -2.92 7.10 -14.00
C TRP A 3 -1.73 7.72 -14.75
N GLY A 4 -1.85 8.98 -15.17
CA GLY A 4 -0.73 9.72 -15.77
C GLY A 4 0.38 10.00 -14.76
N SER A 5 1.63 10.18 -15.22
CA SER A 5 2.79 10.43 -14.36
C SER A 5 2.59 11.64 -13.43
N THR A 6 1.94 12.69 -13.92
CA THR A 6 1.60 13.89 -13.14
C THR A 6 0.62 13.59 -12.01
N LEU A 7 -0.40 12.77 -12.28
CA LEU A 7 -1.42 12.44 -11.29
C LEU A 7 -0.87 11.49 -10.21
N ALA A 8 -0.04 10.52 -10.62
CA ALA A 8 0.70 9.66 -9.70
C ALA A 8 1.64 10.48 -8.80
N SER A 9 2.38 11.43 -9.37
CA SER A 9 3.27 12.32 -8.62
C SER A 9 2.49 13.24 -7.66
N SER A 10 1.34 13.77 -8.09
CA SER A 10 0.49 14.62 -7.26
C SER A 10 -0.08 13.85 -6.06
N ILE A 11 -0.55 12.62 -6.27
CA ILE A 11 -1.02 11.76 -5.17
C ILE A 11 0.12 11.53 -4.19
N VAL A 12 1.30 11.11 -4.65
CA VAL A 12 2.46 10.86 -3.77
C VAL A 12 2.84 12.12 -3.00
N ASN A 13 3.01 13.26 -3.66
CA ASN A 13 3.45 14.48 -2.98
C ASN A 13 2.39 15.07 -2.05
N SER A 14 1.11 14.99 -2.40
CA SER A 14 0.04 15.56 -1.57
C SER A 14 -0.28 14.71 -0.35
N SER A 15 -0.08 13.39 -0.45
CA SER A 15 -0.50 12.44 0.59
C SER A 15 0.66 11.80 1.37
N LEU A 16 1.87 11.79 0.82
CA LEU A 16 3.11 11.35 1.48
C LEU A 16 4.10 12.50 1.73
N GLY A 17 3.92 13.65 1.08
CA GLY A 17 4.84 14.80 1.21
C GLY A 17 4.57 15.68 2.44
N LEU A 18 3.36 15.67 2.98
CA LEU A 18 2.99 16.36 4.22
C LEU A 18 3.02 15.36 5.40
N ASN A 19 4.22 14.91 5.72
CA ASN A 19 4.49 14.01 6.84
C ASN A 19 4.87 14.76 8.14
N THR A 20 4.65 16.07 8.19
CA THR A 20 4.91 16.89 9.37
C THR A 20 3.67 17.04 10.23
N PHE A 21 3.81 16.81 11.52
CA PHE A 21 2.74 17.04 12.49
C PHE A 21 3.29 17.66 13.77
N LEU A 22 2.46 18.50 14.39
CA LEU A 22 2.80 19.16 15.65
C LEU A 22 2.41 18.25 16.81
N VAL A 23 3.38 17.91 17.64
CA VAL A 23 3.15 17.19 18.89
C VAL A 23 3.05 18.21 20.02
N SER A 24 2.01 18.11 20.84
CA SER A 24 1.72 19.01 21.96
C SER A 24 1.51 18.22 23.27
N PRO A 25 1.51 18.90 24.44
CA PRO A 25 1.21 18.23 25.71
C PRO A 25 -0.15 17.52 25.68
N PRO A 26 -0.28 16.32 26.29
CA PRO A 26 0.64 15.70 27.25
C PRO A 26 1.76 14.84 26.65
N MET A 27 1.82 14.64 25.33
CA MET A 27 2.82 13.75 24.70
C MET A 27 4.25 14.31 24.77
N VAL A 28 4.40 15.64 24.73
CA VAL A 28 5.70 16.34 24.84
C VAL A 28 5.58 17.56 25.75
N LYS A 29 6.65 17.95 26.43
CA LYS A 29 6.68 19.13 27.33
C LYS A 29 6.59 20.47 26.60
N LYS A 30 7.01 20.51 25.33
CA LYS A 30 7.04 21.71 24.48
C LYS A 30 6.58 21.31 23.08
N ILE A 31 5.83 22.19 22.41
CA ILE A 31 5.36 21.97 21.05
C ILE A 31 6.57 21.73 20.14
N SER A 32 6.56 20.60 19.43
CA SER A 32 7.62 20.22 18.48
C SER A 32 7.00 19.69 17.19
N GLU A 33 7.52 20.14 16.06
CA GLU A 33 7.19 19.59 14.76
C GLU A 33 8.05 18.35 14.49
N ILE A 34 7.40 17.24 14.14
CA ILE A 34 8.07 15.98 13.79
C ILE A 34 7.68 15.64 12.36
N ALA A 35 8.67 15.25 11.56
CA ALA A 35 8.50 14.78 10.19
C ALA A 35 8.78 13.29 10.10
N PHE A 36 7.86 12.51 9.50
CA PHE A 36 8.18 11.15 9.07
C PHE A 36 9.02 11.20 7.79
N LEU A 37 10.31 10.85 7.90
CA LEU A 37 11.21 10.72 6.75
C LEU A 37 10.85 9.53 5.86
N THR A 38 10.27 8.48 6.45
CA THR A 38 9.88 7.24 5.77
C THR A 38 8.61 6.68 6.38
N GLY A 39 7.76 6.06 5.55
CA GLY A 39 6.50 5.46 5.99
C GLY A 39 5.34 6.46 5.99
N GLN A 40 4.16 5.96 6.40
CA GLN A 40 2.93 6.75 6.51
C GLN A 40 2.60 6.97 7.99
N PRO A 41 2.21 8.19 8.39
CA PRO A 41 1.69 8.45 9.72
C PRO A 41 0.37 7.68 9.91
N LEU A 42 0.39 6.68 10.77
CA LEU A 42 -0.81 5.92 11.12
C LEU A 42 -1.78 6.84 11.88
N GLY A 43 -2.96 7.09 11.32
CA GLY A 43 -3.97 7.95 11.96
C GLY A 43 -4.22 9.30 11.28
N TYR A 44 -3.54 9.59 10.16
CA TYR A 44 -4.03 10.64 9.25
C TYR A 44 -5.32 10.13 8.58
N TYR A 45 -6.33 10.99 8.39
CA TYR A 45 -7.67 10.58 7.91
C TYR A 45 -7.62 9.73 6.62
N ASP A 46 -6.65 10.01 5.74
CA ASP A 46 -6.48 9.31 4.45
C ASP A 46 -5.36 8.26 4.44
N SER A 47 -4.69 8.01 5.57
CA SER A 47 -3.58 7.04 5.62
C SER A 47 -4.05 5.62 5.26
N TRP A 48 -5.22 5.21 5.74
CA TRP A 48 -5.78 3.88 5.50
C TRP A 48 -6.26 3.67 4.06
N SER A 49 -6.88 4.67 3.45
CA SER A 49 -7.36 4.61 2.06
C SER A 49 -6.19 4.56 1.08
N LEU A 50 -5.14 5.36 1.33
CA LEU A 50 -3.94 5.39 0.51
C LEU A 50 -3.11 4.11 0.62
N PHE A 51 -3.02 3.57 1.83
CA PHE A 51 -2.38 2.27 2.05
C PHE A 51 -3.12 1.17 1.29
N SER A 52 -4.45 1.10 1.42
CA SER A 52 -5.29 0.15 0.70
C SER A 52 -5.14 0.30 -0.83
N LEU A 53 -5.12 1.53 -1.35
CA LEU A 53 -4.93 1.80 -2.79
C LEU A 53 -3.56 1.32 -3.29
N SER A 54 -2.50 1.56 -2.52
CA SER A 54 -1.15 1.09 -2.85
C SER A 54 -1.10 -0.44 -2.92
N HIS A 55 -1.79 -1.08 -1.97
CA HIS A 55 -1.94 -2.52 -1.87
C HIS A 55 -2.69 -3.10 -3.10
N HIS A 56 -3.79 -2.47 -3.53
CA HIS A 56 -4.48 -2.79 -4.79
C HIS A 56 -3.57 -2.69 -6.02
N TYR A 57 -2.71 -1.65 -6.08
CA TYR A 57 -1.81 -1.45 -7.21
C TYR A 57 -0.77 -2.57 -7.34
N ILE A 58 -0.24 -3.07 -6.21
CA ILE A 58 0.70 -4.20 -6.22
C ILE A 58 0.02 -5.48 -6.73
N VAL A 59 -1.24 -5.72 -6.38
CA VAL A 59 -2.02 -6.87 -6.88
C VAL A 59 -2.23 -6.79 -8.40
N TRP A 60 -2.55 -5.60 -8.92
CA TRP A 60 -2.68 -5.40 -10.36
C TRP A 60 -1.35 -5.62 -11.08
N LEU A 61 -0.25 -5.13 -10.51
CA LEU A 61 1.09 -5.40 -11.06
C LEU A 61 1.46 -6.89 -11.01
N ALA A 62 1.10 -7.59 -9.93
CA ALA A 62 1.28 -9.03 -9.80
C ALA A 62 0.48 -9.79 -10.86
N THR A 63 -0.76 -9.36 -11.12
CA THR A 63 -1.62 -9.93 -12.17
C THR A 63 -1.01 -9.75 -13.54
N LEU A 64 -0.56 -8.54 -13.89
CA LEU A 64 0.08 -8.26 -15.18
C LEU A 64 1.34 -9.11 -15.38
N LYS A 65 2.10 -9.36 -14.31
CA LYS A 65 3.28 -10.24 -14.33
C LYS A 65 2.92 -11.73 -14.46
N ALA A 66 1.84 -12.17 -13.84
CA ALA A 66 1.37 -13.56 -13.91
C ALA A 66 0.69 -13.88 -15.26
N TYR A 67 -0.04 -12.91 -15.83
CA TYR A 67 -0.84 -13.07 -17.05
C TYR A 67 -0.70 -11.84 -17.97
N PRO A 68 0.40 -11.73 -18.73
CA PRO A 68 0.68 -10.57 -19.57
C PRO A 68 -0.33 -10.37 -20.72
N LEU A 69 -1.06 -11.41 -21.13
CA LEU A 69 -2.07 -11.37 -22.19
C LEU A 69 -3.48 -11.03 -21.68
N ARG A 70 -3.66 -10.80 -20.38
CA ARG A 70 -4.98 -10.54 -19.78
C ARG A 70 -5.31 -9.05 -19.91
N SER A 71 -6.33 -8.73 -20.70
CA SER A 71 -6.84 -7.35 -20.88
C SER A 71 -7.86 -6.91 -19.81
N ILE A 72 -8.19 -7.78 -18.85
CA ILE A 72 -9.24 -7.53 -17.84
C ILE A 72 -8.61 -7.48 -16.45
N SER A 73 -8.98 -6.47 -15.66
CA SER A 73 -8.58 -6.34 -14.26
C SER A 73 -8.88 -7.61 -13.47
N PHE A 74 -7.94 -8.03 -12.62
CA PHE A 74 -8.15 -9.15 -11.70
C PHE A 74 -9.19 -8.75 -10.66
N VAL A 75 -10.20 -9.58 -10.44
CA VAL A 75 -11.31 -9.30 -9.49
C VAL A 75 -11.31 -10.32 -8.34
N ASP A 76 -10.56 -11.42 -8.47
CA ASP A 76 -10.61 -12.55 -7.54
C ASP A 76 -9.69 -12.36 -6.31
N TYR A 77 -9.76 -11.18 -5.70
CA TYR A 77 -9.09 -10.84 -4.44
C TYR A 77 -9.95 -9.93 -3.56
N ALA A 78 -9.78 -10.07 -2.25
CA ALA A 78 -10.37 -9.20 -1.25
C ALA A 78 -9.26 -8.52 -0.45
N LEU A 79 -9.42 -7.23 -0.16
CA LEU A 79 -8.43 -6.40 0.51
C LEU A 79 -9.09 -5.63 1.64
N LEU A 80 -8.51 -5.70 2.83
CA LEU A 80 -8.98 -5.00 4.03
C LEU A 80 -7.78 -4.41 4.76
N GLY A 81 -7.41 -3.17 4.44
CA GLY A 81 -6.22 -2.55 5.02
C GLY A 81 -4.95 -3.29 4.60
N ASP A 82 -4.28 -3.93 5.56
CA ASP A 82 -3.07 -4.74 5.38
C ASP A 82 -3.36 -6.21 5.08
N ASP A 83 -4.57 -6.67 5.37
CA ASP A 83 -4.99 -8.02 5.07
C ASP A 83 -5.44 -8.15 3.60
N ILE A 84 -4.96 -9.20 2.95
CA ILE A 84 -5.33 -9.51 1.57
C ILE A 84 -5.52 -11.00 1.37
N ILE A 85 -6.59 -11.37 0.65
CA ILE A 85 -6.85 -12.72 0.18
C ILE A 85 -6.81 -12.72 -1.33
N ILE A 86 -5.90 -13.52 -1.90
CA ILE A 86 -5.77 -13.72 -3.35
C ILE A 86 -6.09 -15.18 -3.65
N THR A 87 -7.10 -15.43 -4.47
CA THR A 87 -7.54 -16.80 -4.79
C THR A 87 -6.68 -17.48 -5.85
N ASP A 88 -6.02 -16.71 -6.73
CA ASP A 88 -5.13 -17.24 -7.78
C ASP A 88 -3.70 -17.42 -7.26
N LYS A 89 -3.22 -18.68 -7.25
CA LYS A 89 -1.88 -19.06 -6.79
C LYS A 89 -0.74 -18.40 -7.58
N LYS A 90 -0.90 -18.21 -8.90
CA LYS A 90 0.14 -17.55 -9.73
C LYS A 90 0.24 -16.07 -9.39
N VAL A 91 -0.91 -15.41 -9.20
CA VAL A 91 -0.94 -14.00 -8.76
C VAL A 91 -0.37 -13.85 -7.36
N ALA A 92 -0.76 -14.73 -6.42
CA ALA A 92 -0.24 -14.73 -5.05
C ALA A 92 1.29 -14.90 -5.00
N ASN A 93 1.85 -15.78 -5.83
CA ASN A 93 3.31 -15.97 -5.92
C ASN A 93 4.02 -14.72 -6.46
N GLN A 94 3.47 -14.07 -7.49
CA GLN A 94 4.03 -12.81 -8.00
C GLN A 94 3.89 -11.68 -6.99
N TYR A 95 2.78 -11.63 -6.28
CA TYR A 95 2.51 -10.66 -5.23
C TYR A 95 3.53 -10.76 -4.10
N SER A 96 3.74 -11.97 -3.55
CA SER A 96 4.76 -12.24 -2.54
C SER A 96 6.16 -11.83 -3.01
N ARG A 97 6.51 -12.13 -4.27
CA ARG A 97 7.81 -11.73 -4.83
C ARG A 97 7.96 -10.21 -5.01
N LEU A 98 6.88 -9.50 -5.29
CA LEU A 98 6.90 -8.04 -5.36
C LEU A 98 7.08 -7.41 -3.97
N LEU A 99 6.41 -7.94 -2.96
CA LEU A 99 6.55 -7.48 -1.58
C LEU A 99 7.94 -7.78 -1.00
N ASP A 100 8.51 -8.94 -1.30
CA ASP A 100 9.88 -9.31 -0.92
C ASP A 100 10.91 -8.32 -1.50
N ARG A 101 10.72 -7.90 -2.77
CA ARG A 101 11.56 -6.85 -3.39
C ARG A 101 11.39 -5.48 -2.74
N LEU A 102 10.25 -5.20 -2.15
CA LEU A 102 9.98 -3.98 -1.38
C LEU A 102 10.43 -4.11 0.09
N SER A 103 11.06 -5.24 0.47
CA SER A 103 11.44 -5.56 1.85
C SER A 103 10.26 -5.54 2.82
N VAL A 104 9.05 -5.82 2.32
CA VAL A 104 7.83 -5.94 3.13
C VAL A 104 7.70 -7.38 3.58
N THR A 105 7.70 -7.59 4.89
CA THR A 105 7.55 -8.93 5.47
C THR A 105 6.08 -9.34 5.42
N ILE A 106 5.80 -10.47 4.78
CA ILE A 106 4.45 -11.05 4.76
C ILE A 106 4.36 -12.19 5.76
N SER A 107 3.24 -12.24 6.48
CA SER A 107 2.86 -13.40 7.28
C SER A 107 1.77 -14.15 6.54
N PHE A 108 2.00 -15.44 6.28
CA PHE A 108 0.94 -16.30 5.76
C PHE A 108 0.03 -16.67 6.93
N ALA A 109 -1.21 -16.20 6.90
CA ALA A 109 -2.22 -16.76 7.78
C ALA A 109 -2.38 -18.25 7.44
N ASN A 110 -2.31 -19.12 8.45
CA ASN A 110 -2.56 -20.56 8.31
C ASN A 110 -4.06 -20.83 8.06
N GLY A 111 -4.63 -20.21 7.03
CA GLY A 111 -5.95 -20.52 6.52
C GLY A 111 -5.85 -21.75 5.65
N ARG A 112 -5.98 -22.94 6.25
CA ARG A 112 -6.43 -24.13 5.51
C ARG A 112 -7.78 -23.78 4.87
N ILE A 113 -7.81 -23.78 3.55
CA ILE A 113 -9.03 -23.91 2.75
C ILE A 113 -8.93 -25.24 2.02
#